data_AF-A0A7J4RSH2-F1
#
_entry.id   AF-A0A7J4RSH2-F1
#
_cell.length_a   1.000
_cell.length_b   1.000
_cell.length_c   1.000
_cell.angle_alpha   90.00
_cell.angle_beta   90.00
_cell.angle_gamma   90.00
#
_symmetry.space_group_name_H-M   'P 1'
#
loop_
_entity.id
_entity.type
_entity.pdbx_description
1 polymer ?
#
loop_
_entity_poly.entity_id
_entity_poly.type
_entity_poly.pdbx_seq_one_letter_code
_entity_poly.pdbx_strand_id
1 'polypeptide(L)' 'MFMQCGCHCIKCGSTDLITNQTGKAESNGYFDMHHTCKKCNIHFDHLEGDMLESCKICNYKST' A
#
# COMPACT_ATOMS: atom_id res chain seq x y z
N MET A 1 -15.67 10.06 2.51
CA MET A 1 -15.07 9.54 3.76
C MET A 1 -13.77 8.85 3.35
N PHE A 2 -12.61 9.45 3.61
CA PHE A 2 -11.34 8.74 3.35
C PHE A 2 -11.22 7.63 4.40
N MET A 3 -11.26 6.37 3.97
CA MET A 3 -10.94 5.22 4.82
C MET A 3 -9.55 5.47 5.41
N GLN A 4 -9.48 5.84 6.68
CA GLN A 4 -8.21 5.91 7.40
C GLN A 4 -7.80 4.46 7.71
N CYS A 5 -7.00 3.88 6.83
CA CYS A 5 -6.22 2.69 7.18
C CYS A 5 -5.32 3.11 8.35
N GLY A 6 -5.52 2.54 9.54
CA GLY A 6 -4.65 2.73 10.71
C GLY A 6 -3.28 2.06 10.55
N CYS A 7 -2.76 2.11 9.33
CA CYS A 7 -1.68 1.30 8.82
C CYS A 7 -0.37 2.06 9.02
N HIS A 8 0.65 1.33 9.45
CA HIS A 8 1.98 1.87 9.70
C HIS A 8 2.95 1.23 8.72
N CYS A 9 3.97 1.98 8.34
CA CYS A 9 5.05 1.45 7.51
C CYS A 9 5.74 0.29 8.24
N ILE A 10 5.77 -0.89 7.62
CA ILE A 10 6.42 -2.07 8.18
C ILE A 10 7.94 -1.86 8.43
N LYS A 11 8.57 -0.96 7.67
CA LYS A 11 10.02 -0.68 7.78
C LYS A 11 10.38 0.40 8.81
N CYS A 12 9.59 1.47 8.91
CA CYS A 12 9.95 2.64 9.72
C CYS A 12 8.87 3.10 10.71
N GLY A 13 7.71 2.45 10.75
CA GLY A 13 6.60 2.77 11.65
C GLY A 13 5.81 4.05 11.29
N SER A 14 6.19 4.77 10.24
CA SER A 14 5.49 6.00 9.84
C SER A 14 4.04 5.73 9.42
N THR A 15 3.12 6.59 9.86
CA THR A 15 1.71 6.64 9.39
C THR A 15 1.54 7.40 8.08
N ASP A 16 2.60 8.08 7.60
CA ASP A 16 2.59 8.84 6.36
C ASP A 16 2.69 7.90 5.14
N LEU A 17 1.56 7.28 4.82
CA LEU A 17 1.39 6.28 3.76
C LEU A 17 0.49 6.83 2.65
N ILE A 18 0.86 6.56 1.40
CA ILE A 18 0.01 6.74 0.23
C ILE A 18 -0.69 5.41 -0.03
N THR A 19 -2.01 5.38 0.11
CA THR A 19 -2.81 4.22 -0.25
C THR A 19 -3.21 4.29 -1.71
N ASN A 20 -2.79 3.30 -2.49
CA ASN A 20 -3.19 3.11 -3.87
C ASN A 20 -4.05 1.86 -3.95
N GLN A 21 -5.28 2.03 -4.42
CA GLN A 21 -6.14 0.90 -4.73
C GLN A 21 -5.62 0.22 -6.01
N THR A 22 -5.25 -1.05 -5.91
CA THR A 22 -4.68 -1.84 -7.00
C THR A 22 -5.71 -2.78 -7.63
N GLY A 23 -6.67 -3.25 -6.84
CA GLY A 23 -7.75 -4.13 -7.30
C GLY A 23 -9.05 -3.39 -7.61
N LYS A 24 -9.88 -4.01 -8.47
CA LYS A 24 -11.32 -3.72 -8.46
C LYS A 24 -11.88 -4.21 -7.13
N ALA A 25 -12.87 -3.50 -6.58
CA ALA A 25 -13.65 -4.03 -5.45
C ALA A 25 -14.28 -5.34 -5.90
N GLU A 26 -13.76 -6.45 -5.37
CA GLU A 26 -14.31 -7.75 -5.65
C GLU A 26 -15.69 -7.87 -4.97
N SER A 27 -16.55 -8.72 -5.51
CA SER A 27 -17.94 -8.90 -5.02
C SER A 27 -18.02 -9.40 -3.57
N ASN A 28 -16.90 -9.87 -3.02
CA ASN A 28 -16.70 -10.31 -1.64
C ASN A 28 -16.40 -9.13 -0.67
N GLY A 29 -16.31 -7.89 -1.18
CA GLY A 29 -15.98 -6.69 -0.40
C GLY A 29 -14.49 -6.53 -0.10
N TYR A 30 -13.63 -7.41 -0.60
CA TYR A 30 -12.18 -7.26 -0.55
C TYR A 30 -11.69 -6.49 -1.77
N PHE A 31 -10.71 -5.62 -1.55
CA PHE A 31 -10.04 -4.87 -2.59
C PHE A 31 -8.56 -4.80 -2.25
N ASP A 32 -7.73 -5.17 -3.20
CA ASP A 32 -6.29 -5.04 -3.05
C ASP A 32 -5.92 -3.56 -2.95
N MET A 33 -5.14 -3.25 -1.92
CA MET A 33 -4.63 -1.92 -1.63
C MET A 33 -3.16 -2.05 -1.33
N HIS A 34 -2.34 -1.25 -2.01
CA HIS A 34 -0.94 -1.13 -1.67
C HIS A 34 -0.68 0.20 -0.97
N HIS A 35 0.22 0.18 0.00
CA HIS A 35 0.68 1.37 0.70
C HIS A 35 2.10 1.72 0.27
N THR A 36 2.33 3.00 0.04
CA THR A 36 3.68 3.54 -0.20
C THR A 36 4.05 4.49 0.91
N CYS A 37 5.06 4.19 1.70
CA CYS A 37 5.51 5.07 2.77
C CYS A 37 6.27 6.27 2.20
N LYS A 38 5.82 7.50 2.48
CA LYS A 38 6.52 8.71 2.03
C LYS A 38 7.85 8.96 2.72
N LYS A 39 8.10 8.34 3.88
CA LYS A 39 9.33 8.55 4.66
C LYS A 39 10.50 7.72 4.15
N CYS A 40 10.30 6.41 3.98
CA CYS A 40 11.34 5.48 3.54
C CYS A 40 11.12 4.98 2.11
N ASN A 41 10.15 5.57 1.41
CA ASN A 41 9.74 5.26 0.05
C ASN A 41 9.42 3.79 -0.19
N ILE A 42 9.01 3.01 0.82
CA ILE A 42 8.76 1.57 0.64
C ILE A 42 7.32 1.31 0.21
N HIS A 43 7.14 0.42 -0.76
CA HIS A 43 5.83 -0.03 -1.21
C HIS A 43 5.54 -1.42 -0.63
N PHE A 44 4.37 -1.60 -0.06
CA PHE A 44 3.96 -2.87 0.55
C PHE A 44 2.47 -3.13 0.39
N ASP A 45 2.11 -4.41 0.33
CA ASP A 45 0.72 -4.82 0.24
C ASP A 45 0.01 -4.71 1.61
N HIS A 46 -1.25 -4.28 1.60
CA HIS A 46 -2.05 -4.12 2.82
C HIS A 46 -2.41 -5.43 3.50
N LEU A 47 -2.62 -6.51 2.74
CA LEU A 47 -3.10 -7.81 3.21
C LEU A 47 -1.93 -8.75 3.53
N GLU A 48 -0.97 -8.85 2.62
CA GLU A 48 0.15 -9.79 2.72
C GLU A 48 1.30 -9.18 3.56
N GLY A 49 1.40 -7.84 3.62
CA GLY A 49 2.52 -7.15 4.27
C GLY A 49 3.85 -7.29 3.53
N ASP A 50 3.83 -7.87 2.32
CA ASP A 50 5.01 -8.05 1.49
C ASP A 50 5.50 -6.73 0.91
N MET A 51 6.82 -6.51 1.01
CA MET A 51 7.49 -5.33 0.48
C MET A 51 7.83 -5.55 -0.99
N LEU A 52 7.29 -4.71 -1.85
CA LEU A 52 7.42 -4.79 -3.30
C LEU A 52 8.44 -3.76 -3.77
N GLU A 53 9.54 -4.21 -4.38
CA GLU A 53 10.51 -3.29 -5.02
C GLU A 53 9.96 -2.67 -6.30
N SER A 54 8.99 -3.32 -6.94
CA SER A 54 8.25 -2.76 -8.06
C SER A 54 6.82 -3.29 -8.07
N CYS A 55 5.88 -2.45 -8.48
CA CYS A 55 4.49 -2.82 -8.67
C CYS A 55 4.00 -2.29 -10.02
N LYS A 56 3.66 -3.21 -10.92
CA LYS A 56 3.11 -2.85 -12.25
C LYS A 56 1.74 -2.20 -12.16
N ILE A 57 0.96 -2.52 -11.11
CA ILE A 57 -0.40 -2.00 -10.92
C ILE A 57 -0.36 -0.54 -10.46
N CYS A 58 0.44 -0.25 -9.44
CA CYS A 58 0.68 1.12 -8.96
C CYS A 58 1.63 1.92 -9.84
N ASN A 59 2.25 1.29 -10.85
CA ASN A 59 3.41 1.80 -11.58
C ASN A 59 4.53 2.30 -10.63
N TYR A 60 4.67 1.63 -9.48
CA TYR A 60 5.69 1.95 -8.48
C TYR A 60 6.99 1.22 -8.83
N LYS A 61 8.12 1.92 -8.69
CA LYS A 61 9.46 1.35 -8.83
C LYS A 61 10.36 1.99 -7.78
N SER A 62 10.93 1.17 -6.91
CA SER A 62 12.01 1.61 -6.02
C SER A 62 13.20 2.00 -6.91
N THR A 63 13.61 3.27 -6.83
CA THR A 63 14.75 3.82 -7.58
C THR A 63 16.04 3.57 -6.84
#